data_AF-A0A0G1S0T1-F1
#
_entry.id   AF-A0A0G1S0T1-F1
#
_cell.length_a   1.000
_cell.length_b   1.000
_cell.length_c   1.000
_cell.angle_alpha   90.00
_cell.angle_beta   90.00
_cell.angle_gamma   90.00
#
_symmetry.space_group_name_H-M   'P 1'
#
loop_
_entity.id
_entity.type
_entity.pdbx_description
1 polymer ?
#
loop_
_entity_poly.entity_id
_entity_poly.type
_entity_poly.pdbx_seq_one_letter_code
_entity_poly.pdbx_strand_id
1 'polypeptide(L)'
;MKIVTRTTAINNLKKHVGQDLRKLALKNGITTYETGKQNKGWKGLVLEKLAGLDTNVSKAPNGLSYELKSVSFHNVKNELTPKETMAITMINPEELKK
;
A
#
# COMPACT_ATOMS: atom_id res chain seq x y z
N MET A 1 -9.15 4.32 -14.50
CA MET A 1 -8.14 3.47 -13.81
C MET A 1 -6.92 3.41 -14.70
N LYS A 2 -5.86 4.11 -14.32
CA LYS A 2 -4.59 4.04 -15.05
C LYS A 2 -3.99 2.63 -14.93
N ILE A 3 -3.84 1.96 -16.07
CA ILE A 3 -3.25 0.62 -16.12
C ILE A 3 -1.73 0.75 -15.99
N VAL A 4 -1.19 0.29 -14.87
CA VAL A 4 0.26 0.24 -14.62
C VAL A 4 0.68 -1.22 -14.60
N THR A 5 1.71 -1.59 -15.38
CA THR A 5 2.26 -2.96 -15.37
C THR A 5 3.09 -3.21 -14.12
N ARG A 6 3.26 -4.48 -13.73
CA ARG A 6 4.11 -4.86 -12.58
C ARG A 6 5.52 -4.28 -12.68
N THR A 7 6.12 -4.35 -13.86
CA THR A 7 7.48 -3.83 -14.10
C THR A 7 7.54 -2.31 -13.90
N THR A 8 6.57 -1.57 -14.44
CA THR A 8 6.51 -0.11 -14.27
C THR A 8 6.30 0.26 -12.79
N ALA A 9 5.40 -0.43 -12.09
CA ALA A 9 5.17 -0.19 -10.66
C ALA A 9 6.43 -0.41 -9.83
N ILE A 10 7.14 -1.53 -10.04
CA ILE A 10 8.42 -1.83 -9.36
C ILE A 10 9.46 -0.76 -9.67
N ASN A 11 9.62 -0.37 -10.94
CA ASN A 11 10.61 0.63 -11.34
C ASN A 11 10.31 2.01 -10.75
N ASN A 12 9.03 2.36 -10.58
CA ASN A 12 8.66 3.61 -9.92
C ASN A 12 8.94 3.55 -8.41
N LEU A 13 8.51 2.48 -7.73
CA LEU A 13 8.71 2.33 -6.28
C LEU A 13 10.19 2.28 -5.90
N LYS A 14 11.05 1.64 -6.70
CA LYS A 14 12.51 1.58 -6.46
C LYS A 14 13.16 2.96 -6.36
N LYS A 15 12.64 3.98 -7.04
CA LYS A 15 13.16 5.36 -6.99
C LYS A 15 13.01 6.01 -5.61
N HIS A 16 12.17 5.43 -4.74
CA HIS A 16 11.81 5.98 -3.44
C HIS A 16 12.37 5.19 -2.24
N VAL A 17 13.18 4.15 -2.49
CA VAL A 17 13.85 3.39 -1.42
C VAL A 17 14.79 4.32 -0.64
N GLY A 18 14.75 4.23 0.70
CA GLY A 18 15.55 5.09 1.59
C GLY A 18 14.97 6.48 1.83
N GLN A 19 13.85 6.85 1.20
CA GLN A 19 13.18 8.12 1.42
C GLN A 19 12.15 8.04 2.56
N ASP A 20 11.96 9.16 3.25
CA ASP A 20 10.95 9.27 4.30
C ASP A 20 9.54 9.29 3.68
N LEU A 21 8.78 8.22 3.95
CA LEU A 21 7.42 8.04 3.43
C LEU A 21 6.47 9.14 3.90
N ARG A 22 6.65 9.72 5.10
CA ARG A 22 5.83 10.82 5.60
C ARG A 22 6.05 12.09 4.80
N LYS A 23 7.30 12.40 4.43
CA LYS A 23 7.61 13.53 3.54
C LYS A 23 6.99 13.33 2.17
N LEU A 24 7.01 12.11 1.65
CA LEU A 24 6.35 11.76 0.38
C LEU A 24 4.82 11.89 0.48
N ALA A 25 4.22 11.54 1.62
CA ALA A 25 2.79 11.74 1.84
C ALA A 25 2.40 13.22 1.75
N LEU A 26 3.13 14.09 2.45
CA LEU A 26 2.90 15.54 2.43
C LEU A 26 3.04 16.10 1.01
N LYS A 27 4.10 15.70 0.28
CA LYS A 27 4.33 16.12 -1.11
C LYS A 27 3.19 15.71 -2.05
N ASN A 28 2.53 14.58 -1.77
CA ASN A 28 1.45 14.04 -2.57
C ASN A 28 0.05 14.43 -2.06
N GLY A 29 -0.06 15.33 -1.08
CA GLY A 29 -1.33 15.76 -0.49
C GLY A 29 -2.09 14.66 0.23
N ILE A 30 -1.37 13.68 0.82
CA ILE A 30 -1.98 12.55 1.55
C ILE A 30 -1.94 12.83 3.05
N THR A 31 -3.12 12.87 3.66
CA THR A 31 -3.30 13.09 5.10
C THR A 31 -2.82 11.88 5.90
N THR A 32 -1.82 12.09 6.76
CA THR A 32 -1.28 11.05 7.65
C THR A 32 -1.99 10.99 9.00
N TYR A 33 -2.57 12.12 9.44
CA TYR A 33 -3.36 12.27 10.65
C TYR A 33 -4.58 13.14 10.34
N GLU A 34 -5.75 12.72 10.82
CA GLU A 34 -7.00 13.45 10.72
C GLU A 34 -7.64 13.50 12.10
N THR A 35 -8.01 14.69 12.58
CA THR A 35 -8.65 14.89 13.90
C THR A 35 -7.87 14.30 15.10
N GLY A 36 -6.54 14.26 15.02
CA GLY A 36 -5.67 13.70 16.07
C GLY A 36 -5.53 12.17 16.03
N LYS A 37 -6.24 11.47 15.15
CA LYS A 37 -6.08 10.03 14.90
C LYS A 37 -5.25 9.80 13.64
N GLN A 38 -4.40 8.78 13.65
CA GLN A 38 -3.64 8.40 12.47
C GLN A 38 -4.55 7.79 11.40
N ASN A 39 -4.41 8.23 10.16
CA ASN A 39 -5.05 7.59 9.02
C ASN A 39 -4.37 6.23 8.77
N LYS A 40 -5.03 5.12 9.12
CA LYS A 40 -4.41 3.79 9.01
C LYS A 40 -4.00 3.43 7.58
N GLY A 41 -4.71 3.93 6.57
CA GLY A 41 -4.47 3.64 5.15
C GLY A 41 -3.43 4.53 4.45
N TRP A 42 -2.90 5.56 5.13
CA TRP A 42 -2.09 6.60 4.45
C TRP A 42 -0.87 6.02 3.72
N LYS A 43 -0.21 5.00 4.29
CA LYS A 43 0.97 4.37 3.68
C LYS A 43 0.64 3.72 2.34
N GLY A 44 -0.50 3.02 2.27
CA GLY A 44 -0.97 2.38 1.04
C GLY A 44 -1.25 3.40 -0.05
N LEU A 45 -2.00 4.46 0.29
CA LEU A 45 -2.31 5.56 -0.63
C LEU A 45 -1.05 6.22 -1.21
N VAL A 46 0.00 6.39 -0.39
CA VAL A 46 1.28 6.93 -0.86
C VAL A 46 1.91 5.98 -1.86
N LEU A 47 2.00 4.69 -1.53
CA LEU A 47 2.63 3.70 -2.40
C LEU A 47 1.85 3.50 -3.71
N GLU A 48 0.52 3.60 -3.70
CA GLU A 48 -0.29 3.60 -4.93
C GLU A 48 0.09 4.78 -5.84
N LYS A 49 0.10 6.01 -5.30
CA LYS A 49 0.52 7.19 -6.08
C LYS A 49 1.95 7.06 -6.59
N LEU A 50 2.89 6.61 -5.76
CA LEU A 50 4.29 6.42 -6.15
C LEU A 50 4.47 5.31 -7.19
N ALA A 51 3.67 4.25 -7.15
CA ALA A 51 3.65 3.23 -8.19
C ALA A 51 3.10 3.76 -9.53
N GLY A 52 2.38 4.89 -9.49
CA GLY A 52 1.75 5.53 -10.65
C GLY A 52 0.29 5.13 -10.83
N LEU A 53 -0.34 4.58 -9.79
CA LEU A 53 -1.74 4.16 -9.75
C LEU A 53 -2.65 5.30 -9.29
N ASP A 54 -3.92 5.22 -9.68
CA ASP A 54 -4.99 6.02 -9.09
C ASP A 54 -5.53 5.32 -7.84
N THR A 55 -5.68 6.06 -6.74
CA THR A 55 -6.32 5.57 -5.51
C THR A 55 -7.79 5.26 -5.80
N ASN A 56 -8.28 4.06 -5.46
CA ASN A 56 -9.67 3.68 -5.66
C ASN A 56 -10.14 2.65 -4.61
N VAL A 57 -11.45 2.40 -4.56
CA VAL A 57 -12.10 1.49 -3.59
C VAL A 57 -12.64 0.21 -4.23
N SER A 58 -12.20 -0.11 -5.45
CA SER A 58 -12.75 -1.25 -6.19
C SER A 58 -12.31 -2.59 -5.58
N LYS A 59 -13.20 -3.58 -5.59
CA LYS A 59 -12.89 -4.98 -5.25
C LYS A 59 -12.16 -5.63 -6.46
N ALA A 60 -10.98 -5.13 -6.80
CA ALA A 60 -10.16 -5.62 -7.90
C ALA A 60 -8.67 -5.47 -7.56
N PRO A 61 -7.78 -6.29 -8.17
CA PRO A 61 -6.35 -6.10 -8.03
C PRO A 61 -5.91 -4.70 -8.47
N ASN A 62 -4.90 -4.13 -7.80
CA ASN A 62 -4.38 -2.80 -8.15
C ASN A 62 -3.95 -2.69 -9.63
N GLY A 63 -3.35 -3.75 -10.18
CA GLY A 63 -2.98 -3.84 -11.59
C GLY A 63 -3.43 -5.15 -12.21
N LEU A 64 -3.30 -5.26 -13.54
CA LEU A 64 -3.82 -6.42 -14.29
C LEU A 64 -3.27 -7.78 -13.81
N SER A 65 -2.05 -7.83 -13.30
CA SER A 65 -1.34 -9.06 -12.90
C SER A 65 -0.72 -9.00 -11.51
N TYR A 66 -1.07 -8.00 -10.70
CA TYR A 66 -0.51 -7.85 -9.35
C TYR A 66 -1.42 -7.07 -8.40
N GLU A 67 -1.18 -7.29 -7.12
CA GLU A 67 -1.74 -6.56 -6.00
C GLU A 67 -0.62 -5.85 -5.24
N LEU A 68 -0.83 -4.59 -4.86
CA LEU A 68 0.12 -3.82 -4.07
C LEU A 68 -0.26 -3.91 -2.58
N LYS A 69 0.59 -4.56 -1.78
CA LYS A 69 0.45 -4.61 -0.32
C LYS A 69 1.65 -3.96 0.35
N SER A 70 1.43 -3.40 1.53
CA SER A 70 2.50 -2.84 2.36
C SER A 70 2.41 -3.38 3.78
N VAL A 71 3.57 -3.68 4.37
CA VAL A 71 3.73 -4.12 5.77
C VAL A 71 4.92 -3.39 6.36
N SER A 72 4.77 -2.96 7.60
CA SER A 72 5.87 -2.36 8.36
C SER A 72 6.73 -3.47 8.98
N PHE A 73 8.04 -3.33 8.96
CA PHE A 73 8.97 -4.28 9.60
C PHE A 73 9.72 -3.65 10.78
N HIS A 74 10.26 -4.49 11.66
CA HIS A 74 11.19 -4.15 12.74
C HIS A 74 12.22 -5.25 12.93
N ASN A 75 13.33 -4.92 13.59
CA ASN A 75 14.31 -5.92 13.97
C ASN A 75 13.94 -6.52 15.33
N VAL A 76 13.85 -7.85 15.37
CA VAL A 76 13.72 -8.65 16.60
C VAL A 76 14.88 -9.62 16.60
N LYS A 77 15.76 -9.56 17.62
CA LYS A 77 16.96 -10.42 17.69
C LYS A 77 17.81 -10.41 16.40
N ASN A 78 18.01 -9.22 15.81
CA ASN A 78 18.70 -9.00 14.53
C ASN A 78 18.02 -9.60 13.29
N GLU A 79 16.74 -10.01 13.39
CA GLU A 79 15.95 -10.49 12.27
C GLU A 79 14.83 -9.53 11.90
N LEU A 80 14.66 -9.28 10.59
CA LEU A 80 13.62 -8.42 10.09
C LEU A 80 12.25 -9.12 10.18
N THR A 81 11.41 -8.67 11.09
CA THR A 81 10.11 -9.27 11.43
C THR A 81 8.96 -8.31 11.11
N PRO A 82 7.83 -8.79 10.54
CA PRO A 82 6.63 -7.97 10.36
C PRO A 82 6.12 -7.41 11.69
N LYS A 83 5.79 -6.12 11.73
CA LYS A 83 5.16 -5.48 12.91
C LYS A 83 3.68 -5.83 13.04
N GLU A 84 3.05 -6.19 11.93
CA GLU A 84 1.60 -6.33 11.81
C GLU A 84 1.26 -7.43 10.80
N THR A 85 0.08 -8.02 10.97
CA THR A 85 -0.51 -8.93 9.98
C THR A 85 -0.90 -8.18 8.71
N MET A 86 -0.83 -8.85 7.56
CA MET A 86 -1.22 -8.26 6.28
C MET A 86 -2.69 -8.56 5.96
N ALA A 87 -3.47 -7.54 5.66
CA ALA A 87 -4.84 -7.72 5.16
C ALA A 87 -4.81 -8.19 3.69
N ILE A 88 -5.41 -9.36 3.41
CA ILE A 88 -5.49 -9.92 2.06
C ILE A 88 -6.80 -9.53 1.39
N THR A 89 -7.92 -10.08 1.88
CA THR A 89 -9.27 -9.82 1.38
C THR A 89 -10.29 -10.03 2.48
N MET A 90 -11.46 -9.41 2.33
CA MET A 90 -12.65 -9.76 3.09
C MET A 90 -13.15 -11.13 2.63
N ILE A 91 -13.48 -12.01 3.57
CA ILE A 91 -14.15 -13.27 3.28
C ILE A 91 -15.66 -13.01 3.32
N ASN A 92 -16.36 -13.37 2.25
CA ASN A 92 -17.82 -13.40 2.23
C ASN A 92 -18.27 -14.87 2.31
N PRO A 93 -18.85 -15.32 3.44
CA PRO A 93 -19.29 -16.71 3.59
C PRO A 93 -20.28 -17.16 2.50
N GLU A 94 -21.12 -16.27 1.99
CA GLU A 94 -22.08 -16.59 0.92
C GLU A 94 -21.38 -16.75 -0.44
N GLU A 95 -20.23 -16.11 -0.67
CA GLU A 95 -19.40 -16.36 -1.86
C GLU A 95 -18.61 -17.69 -1.75
N LEU A 96 -18.51 -18.27 -0.55
CA LEU A 96 -17.75 -19.49 -0.28
C LEU A 96 -18.62 -20.75 -0.19
N LYS A 97 -19.90 -20.60 0.19
CA LYS A 97 -20.86 -21.71 0.21
C LYS A 97 -21.35 -21.95 -1.21
N LYS A 98 -20.92 -23.06 -1.80
CA LYS A 98 -21.58 -23.67 -2.96
C LYS A 98 -22.62 -24.66 -2.48
#